data_AF-A0A8J4GGA3-F1
#
_entry.id   AF-A0A8J4GGA3-F1
#
_cell.length_a   1.000
_cell.length_b   1.000
_cell.length_c   1.000
_cell.angle_alpha   90.00
_cell.angle_beta   90.00
_cell.angle_gamma   90.00
#
_symmetry.space_group_name_H-M   'P 1'
#
loop_
_entity.id
_entity.type
_entity.pdbx_description
1 polymer ?
#
loop_
_entity_poly.entity_id
_entity_poly.type
_entity_poly.pdbx_seq_one_letter_code
_entity_poly.pdbx_strand_id
1 'polypeptide(L)'
;MGKANVFQDPDFRPNENALCEIKYNGNTYQGHDIGRVVEWRRLKDLPAFRRATDGRGSNIRLFEDGVRATDINQGSLGDCWLLSSLACLATRSGAVEKLFLTPDYNEEGRYQLRLWDKQSRRFREIVIDDAIPVWRQGGQPCFAQPTGNEAWVLLLEKAMAKYVGNYYLLDGGMTAWALETLTGHYTCVFLLEQKFGPNRDAGPNQQNWRWLRAELANKTPDRVVASGSRASPINRSALYMYDESDPAKFYSQEEVFMAIVYHLAIGNLVAAATVGTDDATEVDGVVRAHAYTVIAARPVSSEGRGQLLMVQVRNPHGAGGIEWSGDWSDRSTLWNKHPEVAEALGYSPPASMTGRGGAATDGCFWMEWRDFVEHYKEVTFCCA
;
A
#
# COMPACT_ATOMS: atom_id res chain seq x y z
N MET A 1 12.64 -42.72 -5.80
CA MET A 1 12.56 -41.44 -5.07
C MET A 1 11.10 -41.08 -4.94
N GLY A 2 10.55 -41.11 -3.72
CA GLY A 2 9.14 -40.78 -3.48
C GLY A 2 8.87 -39.33 -3.89
N LYS A 3 7.72 -39.07 -4.53
CA LYS A 3 7.26 -37.69 -4.77
C LYS A 3 7.25 -36.98 -3.41
N ALA A 4 8.06 -35.94 -3.25
CA ALA A 4 7.95 -35.08 -2.08
C ALA A 4 6.48 -34.62 -2.00
N ASN A 5 5.83 -34.89 -0.86
CA ASN A 5 4.46 -34.47 -0.63
C ASN A 5 4.47 -32.95 -0.49
N VAL A 6 4.12 -32.24 -1.56
CA VAL A 6 3.95 -30.78 -1.54
C VAL A 6 2.86 -30.43 -0.52
N PHE A 7 3.14 -29.47 0.35
CA PHE A 7 2.22 -29.02 1.37
C PHE A 7 0.94 -28.43 0.75
N GLN A 8 -0.20 -28.82 1.33
CA GLN A 8 -1.50 -28.28 1.02
C GLN A 8 -2.08 -27.72 2.29
N ASP A 9 -2.45 -26.45 2.27
CA ASP A 9 -3.04 -25.79 3.43
C ASP A 9 -4.46 -26.33 3.64
N PRO A 10 -4.75 -27.04 4.75
CA PRO A 10 -6.07 -27.59 4.99
C PRO A 10 -7.12 -26.50 5.25
N ASP A 11 -6.69 -25.34 5.76
CA ASP A 11 -7.54 -24.25 6.25
C ASP A 11 -7.75 -23.14 5.20
N PHE A 12 -6.85 -23.05 4.21
CA PHE A 12 -6.92 -22.07 3.13
C PHE A 12 -6.60 -22.71 1.78
N ARG A 13 -7.52 -23.56 1.33
CA ARG A 13 -7.33 -24.39 0.13
C ARG A 13 -7.37 -23.54 -1.16
N PRO A 14 -6.61 -23.91 -2.19
CA PRO A 14 -6.61 -23.23 -3.49
C PRO A 14 -7.89 -23.52 -4.28
N ASN A 15 -8.99 -22.88 -3.89
CA ASN A 15 -10.31 -23.06 -4.50
C ASN A 15 -11.13 -21.76 -4.46
N GLU A 16 -12.36 -21.82 -4.94
CA GLU A 16 -13.29 -20.71 -5.01
C GLU A 16 -13.64 -20.10 -3.65
N ASN A 17 -13.51 -20.83 -2.53
CA ASN A 17 -13.78 -20.28 -1.19
C ASN A 17 -12.66 -19.36 -0.71
N ALA A 18 -11.42 -19.60 -1.14
CA ALA A 18 -10.31 -18.70 -0.85
C ALA A 18 -10.41 -17.37 -1.64
N LEU A 19 -11.19 -17.35 -2.73
CA LEU A 19 -11.38 -16.17 -3.58
C LEU A 19 -12.73 -15.47 -3.30
N CYS A 20 -13.79 -16.25 -3.09
CA CYS A 20 -15.21 -15.87 -2.99
C CYS A 20 -15.80 -15.17 -4.23
N GLU A 21 -15.18 -14.09 -4.69
CA GLU A 21 -15.59 -13.31 -5.85
C GLU A 21 -14.33 -12.77 -6.53
N ILE A 22 -14.33 -12.74 -7.87
CA ILE A 22 -13.25 -12.09 -8.63
C ILE A 22 -13.79 -11.33 -9.83
N LYS A 23 -13.22 -10.16 -10.12
CA LYS A 23 -13.55 -9.34 -11.29
C LYS A 23 -12.50 -9.55 -12.38
N TYR A 24 -12.93 -9.85 -13.59
CA TYR A 24 -12.05 -10.04 -14.74
C TYR A 24 -12.71 -9.52 -16.02
N ASN A 25 -12.01 -8.65 -16.77
CA ASN A 25 -12.50 -8.03 -18.00
C ASN A 25 -13.92 -7.43 -17.88
N GLY A 26 -14.19 -6.72 -16.78
CA GLY A 26 -15.49 -6.08 -16.51
C GLY A 26 -16.61 -7.02 -16.04
N ASN A 27 -16.34 -8.32 -15.89
CA ASN A 27 -17.31 -9.29 -15.41
C ASN A 27 -16.95 -9.77 -13.99
N THR A 28 -17.98 -10.06 -13.19
CA THR A 28 -17.84 -10.65 -11.86
C THR A 28 -18.07 -12.15 -11.91
N TYR A 29 -17.16 -12.93 -11.34
CA TYR A 29 -17.21 -14.39 -11.26
C TYR A 29 -17.31 -14.83 -9.79
N GLN A 30 -18.18 -15.80 -9.50
CA GLN A 30 -18.41 -16.34 -8.15
C GLN A 30 -18.57 -17.86 -8.20
N GLY A 31 -18.31 -18.53 -7.08
CA GLY A 31 -18.44 -19.99 -6.95
C GLY A 31 -17.66 -20.74 -8.03
N HIS A 32 -18.28 -21.76 -8.64
CA HIS A 32 -17.64 -22.59 -9.66
C HIS A 32 -17.21 -21.82 -10.93
N ASP A 33 -17.81 -20.66 -11.21
CA ASP A 33 -17.48 -19.87 -12.41
C ASP A 33 -16.11 -19.20 -12.31
N ILE A 34 -15.59 -19.02 -11.10
CA ILE A 34 -14.22 -18.53 -10.87
C ILE A 34 -13.21 -19.43 -11.58
N GLY A 35 -13.42 -20.74 -11.52
CA GLY A 35 -12.54 -21.74 -12.17
C GLY A 35 -12.49 -21.65 -13.69
N ARG A 36 -13.38 -20.87 -14.33
CA ARG A 36 -13.34 -20.59 -15.78
C ARG A 36 -12.27 -19.57 -16.16
N VAL A 37 -11.88 -18.70 -15.23
CA VAL A 37 -10.93 -17.60 -15.46
C VAL A 37 -9.69 -17.66 -14.60
N VAL A 38 -9.75 -18.33 -13.44
CA VAL A 38 -8.62 -18.52 -12.52
C VAL A 38 -8.16 -19.97 -12.50
N GLU A 39 -6.86 -20.15 -12.34
CA GLU A 39 -6.24 -21.41 -11.93
C GLU A 39 -5.20 -21.17 -10.83
N TRP A 40 -4.87 -22.20 -10.07
CA TRP A 40 -3.88 -22.10 -9.00
C TRP A 40 -2.59 -22.78 -9.43
N ARG A 41 -1.46 -22.07 -9.33
CA ARG A 41 -0.13 -22.59 -9.68
C ARG A 41 0.83 -22.44 -8.51
N ARG A 42 1.75 -23.38 -8.34
CA ARG A 42 2.82 -23.30 -7.33
C ARG A 42 3.87 -22.28 -7.77
N LEU A 43 4.64 -21.73 -6.83
CA LEU A 43 5.67 -20.74 -7.16
C LEU A 43 6.65 -21.26 -8.22
N LYS A 44 7.10 -22.51 -8.09
CA LYS A 44 7.98 -23.15 -9.09
C LYS A 44 7.39 -23.27 -10.51
N ASP A 45 6.07 -23.22 -10.64
CA ASP A 45 5.34 -23.40 -11.90
C ASP A 45 4.88 -22.05 -12.48
N LEU A 46 5.17 -20.93 -11.80
CA LEU A 46 4.90 -19.59 -12.29
C LEU A 46 6.00 -19.15 -13.26
N PRO A 47 5.64 -18.41 -14.33
CA PRO A 47 6.65 -17.73 -15.13
C PRO A 47 7.32 -16.64 -14.30
N ALA A 48 8.57 -16.30 -14.64
CA ALA A 48 9.25 -15.12 -14.11
C ALA A 48 8.35 -13.87 -14.19
N PHE A 49 8.21 -13.12 -13.09
CA PHE A 49 7.31 -11.97 -13.04
C PHE A 49 7.98 -10.77 -13.74
N ARG A 50 7.45 -10.40 -14.92
CA ARG A 50 7.93 -9.29 -15.78
C ARG A 50 9.48 -9.19 -15.90
N ARG A 51 10.06 -9.86 -16.91
CA ARG A 51 11.49 -9.85 -17.32
C ARG A 51 12.43 -9.17 -16.31
N ALA A 52 13.01 -9.97 -15.41
CA ALA A 52 14.24 -9.61 -14.72
C ALA A 52 15.19 -8.96 -15.73
N THR A 53 15.46 -7.67 -15.54
CA THR A 53 16.22 -6.84 -16.48
C THR A 53 17.69 -7.21 -16.52
N ASP A 54 18.13 -8.12 -15.64
CA ASP A 54 19.53 -8.47 -15.40
C ASP A 54 19.95 -9.83 -15.99
N GLY A 55 19.04 -10.54 -16.66
CA GLY A 55 19.35 -11.83 -17.30
C GLY A 55 19.69 -12.97 -16.31
N ARG A 56 19.42 -12.81 -15.01
CA ARG A 56 19.51 -13.90 -14.03
C ARG A 56 18.33 -14.87 -14.23
N GLY A 57 18.58 -16.15 -13.96
CA GLY A 57 17.70 -17.26 -14.36
C GLY A 57 16.24 -17.10 -13.94
N SER A 58 15.32 -17.78 -14.64
CA SER A 58 13.86 -17.67 -14.47
C SER A 58 13.29 -18.26 -13.17
N ASN A 59 14.14 -18.59 -12.19
CA ASN A 59 13.70 -19.28 -10.99
C ASN A 59 13.22 -18.28 -9.95
N ILE A 60 11.97 -18.43 -9.55
CA ILE A 60 11.37 -17.64 -8.47
C ILE A 60 12.11 -17.89 -7.17
N ARG A 61 12.42 -16.80 -6.47
CA ARG A 61 13.02 -16.78 -5.13
C ARG A 61 12.06 -16.15 -4.15
N LEU A 62 12.28 -16.38 -2.85
CA LEU A 62 11.56 -15.63 -1.84
C LEU A 62 12.02 -14.16 -1.83
N PHE A 63 13.34 -13.96 -1.78
CA PHE A 63 14.05 -12.70 -1.90
C PHE A 63 15.24 -12.91 -2.88
N GLU A 64 15.47 -12.02 -3.84
CA GLU A 64 16.52 -12.13 -4.87
C GLU A 64 17.58 -11.02 -4.77
N ASP A 65 17.17 -9.77 -4.57
CA ASP A 65 18.07 -8.61 -4.38
C ASP A 65 17.77 -7.79 -3.12
N GLY A 66 16.96 -8.36 -2.23
CA GLY A 66 16.52 -7.74 -0.97
C GLY A 66 15.19 -7.03 -1.16
N VAL A 67 14.45 -6.87 -0.07
CA VAL A 67 13.10 -6.31 -0.11
C VAL A 67 13.14 -4.83 -0.49
N ARG A 68 12.42 -4.48 -1.55
CA ARG A 68 12.29 -3.10 -2.02
C ARG A 68 10.83 -2.75 -2.29
N ALA A 69 10.48 -1.49 -2.08
CA ALA A 69 9.14 -1.01 -2.42
C ALA A 69 8.82 -1.23 -3.90
N THR A 70 9.82 -1.14 -4.79
CA THR A 70 9.70 -1.35 -6.25
C THR A 70 9.27 -2.75 -6.66
N ASP A 71 9.42 -3.75 -5.78
CA ASP A 71 9.00 -5.12 -6.04
C ASP A 71 7.48 -5.22 -6.02
N ILE A 72 6.80 -4.25 -5.40
CA ILE A 72 5.34 -4.22 -5.26
C ILE A 72 4.71 -3.51 -6.46
N ASN A 73 3.81 -4.24 -7.12
CA ASN A 73 2.87 -3.72 -8.10
C ASN A 73 1.49 -4.34 -7.81
N GLN A 74 0.46 -3.51 -7.71
CA GLN A 74 -0.91 -3.97 -7.48
C GLN A 74 -1.53 -4.54 -8.77
N GLY A 75 -2.30 -5.62 -8.63
CA GLY A 75 -3.13 -6.15 -9.72
C GLY A 75 -4.59 -5.79 -9.55
N SER A 76 -5.49 -6.77 -9.73
CA SER A 76 -6.91 -6.47 -9.92
C SER A 76 -7.74 -6.33 -8.63
N LEU A 77 -7.12 -6.41 -7.46
CA LEU A 77 -7.80 -6.36 -6.17
C LEU A 77 -7.71 -4.95 -5.57
N GLY A 78 -8.77 -4.49 -4.92
CA GLY A 78 -8.82 -3.21 -4.21
C GLY A 78 -8.08 -3.22 -2.87
N ASP A 79 -6.90 -3.84 -2.82
CA ASP A 79 -6.06 -3.98 -1.63
C ASP A 79 -4.85 -3.03 -1.63
N CYS A 80 -4.95 -1.91 -2.36
CA CYS A 80 -3.95 -0.84 -2.39
C CYS A 80 -3.48 -0.39 -1.01
N TRP A 81 -4.37 -0.42 -0.01
CA TRP A 81 -4.10 -0.11 1.38
C TRP A 81 -3.08 -1.07 2.01
N LEU A 82 -3.14 -2.36 1.66
CA LEU A 82 -2.19 -3.39 2.09
C LEU A 82 -0.88 -3.22 1.34
N LEU A 83 -0.91 -3.12 0.01
CA LEU A 83 0.29 -3.04 -0.83
C LEU A 83 1.08 -1.75 -0.58
N SER A 84 0.41 -0.62 -0.33
CA SER A 84 1.07 0.61 0.12
C SER A 84 1.71 0.46 1.49
N SER A 85 1.07 -0.28 2.39
CA SER A 85 1.63 -0.54 3.73
C SER A 85 2.84 -1.47 3.67
N LEU A 86 2.84 -2.46 2.77
CA LEU A 86 4.01 -3.27 2.47
C LEU A 86 5.14 -2.42 1.86
N ALA A 87 4.81 -1.48 0.97
CA ALA A 87 5.79 -0.56 0.40
C ALA A 87 6.40 0.37 1.46
N CYS A 88 5.59 0.86 2.40
CA CYS A 88 6.09 1.56 3.59
C CYS A 88 7.05 0.67 4.37
N LEU A 89 6.64 -0.56 4.71
CA LEU A 89 7.46 -1.48 5.50
C LEU A 89 8.78 -1.85 4.81
N ALA A 90 8.77 -2.00 3.49
CA ALA A 90 9.94 -2.29 2.66
C ALA A 90 11.00 -1.17 2.69
N THR A 91 10.64 0.06 3.09
CA THR A 91 11.65 1.12 3.32
C THR A 91 12.51 0.85 4.55
N ARG A 92 12.11 -0.09 5.43
CA ARG A 92 12.89 -0.53 6.59
C ARG A 92 13.56 -1.86 6.29
N SER A 93 14.88 -1.81 6.15
CA SER A 93 15.71 -3.00 5.93
C SER A 93 15.44 -4.09 6.97
N GLY A 94 15.15 -5.32 6.50
CA GLY A 94 14.89 -6.48 7.34
C GLY A 94 13.50 -6.54 7.97
N ALA A 95 12.63 -5.53 7.80
CA ALA A 95 11.34 -5.49 8.47
C ALA A 95 10.32 -6.45 7.85
N VAL A 96 10.31 -6.59 6.53
CA VAL A 96 9.46 -7.54 5.81
C VAL A 96 9.95 -8.96 6.03
N GLU A 97 11.26 -9.18 5.95
CA GLU A 97 11.91 -10.48 6.14
C GLU A 97 11.61 -11.04 7.53
N LYS A 98 11.55 -10.19 8.55
CA LYS A 98 11.12 -10.54 9.91
C LYS A 98 9.69 -11.07 10.00
N LEU A 99 8.84 -10.90 8.99
CA LEU A 99 7.50 -11.49 8.96
C LEU A 99 7.53 -12.95 8.50
N PHE A 100 8.60 -13.38 7.82
CA PHE A 100 8.77 -14.75 7.37
C PHE A 100 9.52 -15.58 8.41
N LEU A 101 8.82 -16.55 8.99
CA LEU A 101 9.43 -17.58 9.84
C LEU A 101 10.06 -18.69 8.99
N THR A 102 9.69 -18.78 7.72
CA THR A 102 10.37 -19.55 6.68
C THR A 102 11.05 -18.56 5.71
N PRO A 103 12.28 -18.09 6.01
CA PRO A 103 12.93 -16.99 5.29
C PRO A 103 13.65 -17.44 4.01
N ASP A 104 13.68 -18.75 3.74
CA ASP A 104 14.26 -19.34 2.54
C ASP A 104 13.16 -19.89 1.63
N TYR A 105 13.48 -20.03 0.35
CA TYR A 105 12.60 -20.73 -0.59
C TYR A 105 12.37 -22.17 -0.12
N ASN A 106 11.12 -22.58 0.02
CA ASN A 106 10.75 -23.92 0.47
C ASN A 106 10.20 -24.77 -0.68
N GLU A 107 10.96 -25.80 -1.08
CA GLU A 107 10.56 -26.74 -2.15
C GLU A 107 9.32 -27.58 -1.82
N GLU A 108 9.00 -27.74 -0.53
CA GLU A 108 7.76 -28.39 -0.08
C GLU A 108 6.54 -27.47 -0.24
N GLY A 109 6.75 -26.19 -0.57
CA GLY A 109 5.69 -25.21 -0.78
C GLY A 109 4.98 -24.80 0.52
N ARG A 110 5.64 -24.94 1.69
CA ARG A 110 5.12 -24.57 3.01
C ARG A 110 5.82 -23.32 3.54
N TYR A 111 5.06 -22.26 3.79
CA TYR A 111 5.59 -21.03 4.37
C TYR A 111 4.89 -20.71 5.68
N GLN A 112 5.68 -20.28 6.67
CA GLN A 112 5.18 -19.74 7.92
C GLN A 112 5.49 -18.25 7.98
N LEU A 113 4.45 -17.46 8.20
CA LEU A 113 4.54 -16.02 8.40
C LEU A 113 3.99 -15.65 9.78
N ARG A 114 4.22 -14.42 10.22
CA ARG A 114 3.59 -13.88 11.42
C ARG A 114 2.92 -12.55 11.16
N LEU A 115 1.71 -12.38 11.71
CA LEU A 115 0.94 -11.14 11.66
C LEU A 115 0.48 -10.76 13.06
N TRP A 116 0.54 -9.48 13.40
CA TRP A 116 0.10 -8.97 14.69
C TRP A 116 -1.43 -9.00 14.80
N ASP A 117 -1.92 -9.69 15.81
CA ASP A 117 -3.33 -9.64 16.17
C ASP A 117 -3.55 -8.63 17.30
N LYS A 118 -4.21 -7.52 16.97
CA LYS A 118 -4.54 -6.46 17.91
C LYS A 118 -5.36 -6.95 19.11
N GLN A 119 -6.25 -7.93 18.91
CA GLN A 119 -7.11 -8.43 19.99
C GLN A 119 -6.32 -9.21 21.03
N SER A 120 -5.48 -10.15 20.59
CA SER A 120 -4.63 -10.94 21.51
C SER A 120 -3.30 -10.26 21.86
N ARG A 121 -2.97 -9.12 21.23
CA ARG A 121 -1.74 -8.34 21.43
C ARG A 121 -0.48 -9.21 21.29
N ARG A 122 -0.46 -10.05 20.27
CA ARG A 122 0.69 -10.90 19.92
C ARG A 122 0.72 -11.18 18.43
N PHE A 123 1.90 -11.50 17.93
CA PHE A 123 2.05 -12.08 16.61
C PHE A 123 1.45 -13.49 16.57
N ARG A 124 0.56 -13.73 15.62
CA ARG A 124 0.01 -15.04 15.28
C ARG A 124 0.76 -15.62 14.11
N GLU A 125 1.06 -16.92 14.16
CA GLU A 125 1.64 -17.65 13.04
C GLU A 125 0.57 -17.99 12.01
N ILE A 126 0.86 -17.66 10.75
CA ILE A 126 0.02 -17.94 9.60
C ILE A 126 0.80 -18.90 8.72
N VAL A 127 0.36 -20.16 8.68
CA VAL A 127 0.90 -21.17 7.79
C VAL A 127 0.13 -21.10 6.48
N ILE A 128 0.81 -21.01 5.34
CA ILE A 128 0.20 -21.07 4.01
C ILE A 128 0.96 -22.06 3.13
N ASP A 129 0.27 -22.58 2.12
CA ASP A 129 0.95 -23.16 0.98
C ASP A 129 1.30 -22.10 -0.09
N ASP A 130 2.10 -22.48 -1.08
CA ASP A 130 2.61 -21.58 -2.11
C ASP A 130 1.79 -21.60 -3.43
N ALA A 131 0.56 -22.13 -3.40
CA ALA A 131 -0.33 -22.06 -4.55
C ALA A 131 -0.87 -20.62 -4.71
N ILE A 132 -0.61 -19.97 -5.85
CA ILE A 132 -1.02 -18.59 -6.15
C ILE A 132 -2.14 -18.61 -7.20
N PRO A 133 -3.20 -17.80 -7.04
CA PRO A 133 -4.22 -17.66 -8.06
C PRO A 133 -3.66 -16.86 -9.23
N VAL A 134 -3.77 -17.42 -10.44
CA VAL A 134 -3.34 -16.80 -11.69
C VAL A 134 -4.47 -16.76 -12.69
N TRP A 135 -4.43 -15.76 -13.57
CA TRP A 135 -5.30 -15.72 -14.73
C TRP A 135 -4.97 -16.88 -15.66
N ARG A 136 -5.98 -17.68 -16.02
CA ARG A 136 -5.81 -18.73 -17.04
C ARG A 136 -5.27 -18.15 -18.35
N GLN A 137 -5.75 -16.95 -18.69
CA GLN A 137 -5.21 -16.17 -19.78
C GLN A 137 -3.93 -15.48 -19.31
N GLY A 138 -2.78 -15.91 -19.85
CA GLY A 138 -1.48 -15.28 -19.63
C GLY A 138 -0.68 -15.78 -18.43
N GLY A 139 -1.31 -16.48 -17.47
CA GLY A 139 -0.63 -17.12 -16.34
C GLY A 139 -0.01 -16.16 -15.32
N GLN A 140 -0.39 -14.88 -15.37
CA GLN A 140 0.06 -13.87 -14.40
C GLN A 140 -0.76 -13.97 -13.11
N PRO A 141 -0.17 -13.65 -11.94
CA PRO A 141 -0.92 -13.51 -10.69
C PRO A 141 -2.18 -12.63 -10.84
N CYS A 142 -3.27 -13.06 -10.21
CA CYS A 142 -4.55 -12.35 -10.24
C CYS A 142 -4.47 -10.98 -9.54
N PHE A 143 -3.83 -10.97 -8.37
CA PHE A 143 -3.79 -9.83 -7.44
C PHE A 143 -2.40 -9.18 -7.50
N ALA A 144 -1.63 -9.08 -6.41
CA ALA A 144 -0.28 -8.54 -6.47
C ALA A 144 0.54 -9.12 -7.65
N GLN A 145 1.21 -8.26 -8.40
CA GLN A 145 2.00 -8.60 -9.58
C GLN A 145 3.45 -8.17 -9.39
N PRO A 146 4.23 -8.85 -8.54
CA PRO A 146 5.56 -8.38 -8.19
C PRO A 146 6.46 -8.15 -9.41
N THR A 147 7.39 -7.21 -9.28
CA THR A 147 8.42 -6.98 -10.29
C THR A 147 9.62 -7.90 -10.00
N GLY A 148 10.21 -8.51 -11.03
CA GLY A 148 11.36 -9.42 -10.84
C GLY A 148 10.93 -10.85 -10.49
N ASN A 149 11.79 -11.65 -9.85
CA ASN A 149 11.45 -13.04 -9.50
C ASN A 149 11.19 -13.23 -8.01
N GLU A 150 10.73 -12.20 -7.30
CA GLU A 150 10.51 -12.24 -5.86
C GLU A 150 9.06 -12.60 -5.49
N ALA A 151 8.91 -13.62 -4.64
CA ALA A 151 7.60 -14.15 -4.25
C ALA A 151 7.03 -13.57 -2.95
N TRP A 152 7.82 -12.80 -2.20
CA TRP A 152 7.42 -12.35 -0.86
C TRP A 152 6.12 -11.55 -0.87
N VAL A 153 5.89 -10.71 -1.90
CA VAL A 153 4.66 -9.90 -2.03
C VAL A 153 3.42 -10.82 -2.14
N LEU A 154 3.50 -11.84 -3.01
CA LEU A 154 2.41 -12.81 -3.23
C LEU A 154 2.09 -13.60 -1.97
N LEU A 155 3.13 -14.04 -1.25
CA LEU A 155 2.97 -14.84 -0.04
C LEU A 155 2.44 -14.02 1.14
N LEU A 156 2.86 -12.76 1.30
CA LEU A 156 2.33 -11.88 2.33
C LEU A 156 0.87 -11.48 2.05
N GLU A 157 0.54 -11.16 0.79
CA GLU A 157 -0.84 -10.91 0.37
C GLU A 157 -1.73 -12.14 0.64
N LYS A 158 -1.25 -13.35 0.29
CA LYS A 158 -1.96 -14.60 0.61
C LYS A 158 -2.11 -14.85 2.11
N ALA A 159 -1.07 -14.61 2.89
CA ALA A 159 -1.14 -14.76 4.34
C ALA A 159 -2.13 -13.78 4.96
N MET A 160 -2.20 -12.55 4.43
CA MET A 160 -3.21 -11.57 4.82
C MET A 160 -4.61 -12.03 4.41
N ALA A 161 -4.80 -12.53 3.18
CA ALA A 161 -6.06 -13.11 2.72
C ALA A 161 -6.53 -14.25 3.63
N LYS A 162 -5.63 -15.14 4.03
CA LYS A 162 -5.93 -16.21 5.01
C LYS A 162 -6.29 -15.64 6.38
N TYR A 163 -5.54 -14.65 6.86
CA TYR A 163 -5.78 -14.02 8.15
C TYR A 163 -7.17 -13.36 8.22
N VAL A 164 -7.63 -12.76 7.12
CA VAL A 164 -8.96 -12.14 7.04
C VAL A 164 -10.08 -13.11 6.68
N GLY A 165 -9.73 -14.21 5.99
CA GLY A 165 -10.61 -15.32 5.66
C GLY A 165 -10.67 -15.68 4.18
N ASN A 166 -10.49 -14.72 3.27
CA ASN A 166 -10.38 -14.91 1.82
C ASN A 166 -9.87 -13.63 1.14
N TYR A 167 -9.50 -13.72 -0.14
CA TYR A 167 -9.01 -12.57 -0.91
C TYR A 167 -10.06 -11.47 -1.12
N TYR A 168 -11.33 -11.82 -1.34
CA TYR A 168 -12.40 -10.82 -1.50
C TYR A 168 -12.53 -9.88 -0.29
N LEU A 169 -12.23 -10.37 0.93
CA LEU A 169 -12.26 -9.55 2.14
C LEU A 169 -11.08 -8.56 2.26
N LEU A 170 -10.09 -8.61 1.36
CA LEU A 170 -9.06 -7.58 1.26
C LEU A 170 -9.52 -6.37 0.41
N ASP A 171 -10.65 -6.48 -0.29
CA ASP A 171 -11.22 -5.39 -1.08
C ASP A 171 -11.75 -4.26 -0.16
N GLY A 172 -11.02 -3.14 -0.17
CA GLY A 172 -11.25 -1.97 0.66
C GLY A 172 -10.79 -2.14 2.11
N GLY A 173 -9.87 -1.28 2.54
CA GLY A 173 -9.32 -1.28 3.90
C GLY A 173 -8.52 -0.01 4.21
N MET A 174 -7.90 0.04 5.40
CA MET A 174 -7.15 1.20 5.88
C MET A 174 -5.67 0.87 6.07
N THR A 175 -4.80 1.75 5.58
CA THR A 175 -3.33 1.61 5.73
C THR A 175 -2.92 1.50 7.21
N ALA A 176 -3.58 2.24 8.10
CA ALA A 176 -3.34 2.17 9.53
C ALA A 176 -3.55 0.77 10.12
N TRP A 177 -4.52 0.01 9.61
CA TRP A 177 -4.76 -1.35 10.08
C TRP A 177 -3.75 -2.35 9.49
N ALA A 178 -3.40 -2.21 8.20
CA ALA A 178 -2.34 -3.01 7.60
C ALA A 178 -1.01 -2.79 8.33
N LEU A 179 -0.59 -1.53 8.53
CA LEU A 179 0.66 -1.21 9.23
C LEU A 179 0.67 -1.75 10.67
N GLU A 180 -0.43 -1.62 11.42
CA GLU A 180 -0.53 -2.20 12.76
C GLU A 180 -0.44 -3.74 12.72
N THR A 181 -1.09 -4.39 11.76
CA THR A 181 -1.08 -5.86 11.59
C THR A 181 0.31 -6.36 11.15
N LEU A 182 1.02 -5.61 10.32
CA LEU A 182 2.34 -5.99 9.84
C LEU A 182 3.42 -5.73 10.91
N THR A 183 3.30 -4.67 11.70
CA THR A 183 4.39 -4.22 12.58
C THR A 183 4.17 -4.50 14.06
N GLY A 184 2.91 -4.63 14.49
CA GLY A 184 2.52 -4.60 15.90
C GLY A 184 2.70 -3.25 16.60
N HIS A 185 3.08 -2.21 15.86
CA HIS A 185 3.25 -0.87 16.39
C HIS A 185 1.97 -0.05 16.29
N TYR A 186 1.91 0.97 17.13
CA TYR A 186 0.80 1.90 17.18
C TYR A 186 0.70 2.69 15.89
N THR A 187 -0.53 2.85 15.39
CA THR A 187 -0.85 3.68 14.23
C THR A 187 -1.76 4.84 14.61
N CYS A 188 -1.53 5.98 13.95
CA CYS A 188 -2.26 7.23 14.13
C CYS A 188 -2.67 7.73 12.75
N VAL A 189 -3.89 8.23 12.61
CA VAL A 189 -4.39 8.77 11.34
C VAL A 189 -4.73 10.24 11.52
N PHE A 190 -4.41 11.04 10.52
CA PHE A 190 -4.82 12.42 10.42
C PHE A 190 -5.71 12.58 9.21
N LEU A 191 -6.89 13.16 9.41
CA LEU A 191 -7.88 13.41 8.37
C LEU A 191 -7.99 14.91 8.12
N LEU A 192 -7.89 15.29 6.86
CA LEU A 192 -8.03 16.67 6.42
C LEU A 192 -9.52 16.98 6.23
N GLU A 193 -10.11 17.67 7.21
CA GLU A 193 -11.51 18.10 7.14
C GLU A 193 -11.65 19.48 6.46
N GLN A 194 -12.69 19.58 5.63
CA GLN A 194 -13.26 20.84 5.17
C GLN A 194 -14.37 21.31 6.13
N LYS A 195 -14.02 21.77 7.33
CA LYS A 195 -15.02 22.33 8.28
C LYS A 195 -14.53 23.57 9.02
N PHE A 196 -15.46 24.51 9.18
CA PHE A 196 -15.33 25.74 9.95
C PHE A 196 -15.03 25.45 11.43
N GLY A 197 -13.95 26.05 11.93
CA GLY A 197 -13.59 26.07 13.35
C GLY A 197 -12.70 27.28 13.63
N PRO A 198 -12.59 27.75 14.88
CA PRO A 198 -11.80 28.93 15.22
C PRO A 198 -10.31 28.61 15.06
N ASN A 199 -9.77 28.84 13.87
CA ASN A 199 -8.35 28.71 13.59
C ASN A 199 -7.66 30.01 14.04
N ARG A 200 -6.87 29.96 15.12
CA ARG A 200 -6.24 31.15 15.72
C ARG A 200 -5.21 31.81 14.79
N ASP A 201 -4.62 31.03 13.87
CA ASP A 201 -3.41 31.45 13.13
C ASP A 201 -3.53 31.40 11.59
N ALA A 202 -4.67 30.96 11.03
CA ALA A 202 -4.86 30.78 9.57
C ALA A 202 -4.89 32.07 8.73
N GLY A 203 -4.89 33.25 9.36
CA GLY A 203 -5.16 34.50 8.67
C GLY A 203 -6.57 34.55 8.02
N PRO A 204 -6.96 35.69 7.45
CA PRO A 204 -8.34 35.94 7.02
C PRO A 204 -8.82 35.14 5.79
N ASN A 205 -7.92 34.45 5.07
CA ASN A 205 -8.22 33.78 3.79
C ASN A 205 -8.04 32.24 3.78
N GLN A 206 -7.69 31.57 4.90
CA GLN A 206 -7.53 30.09 4.96
C GLN A 206 -8.65 29.37 5.76
N GLN A 207 -9.89 29.84 5.68
CA GLN A 207 -10.95 29.49 6.63
C GLN A 207 -11.40 28.00 6.71
N ASN A 208 -10.86 27.05 5.93
CA ASN A 208 -11.55 25.77 5.69
C ASN A 208 -10.72 24.47 5.68
N TRP A 209 -9.44 24.42 6.11
CA TRP A 209 -8.67 23.16 6.10
C TRP A 209 -8.00 22.93 7.46
N ARG A 210 -8.34 21.82 8.13
CA ARG A 210 -7.71 21.40 9.39
C ARG A 210 -7.48 19.90 9.42
N TRP A 211 -6.43 19.48 10.11
CA TRP A 211 -6.18 18.07 10.35
C TRP A 211 -6.76 17.65 11.71
N LEU A 212 -7.51 16.55 11.69
CA LEU A 212 -8.03 15.88 12.88
C LEU A 212 -7.29 14.58 13.10
N ARG A 213 -6.81 14.37 14.33
CA ARG A 213 -6.26 13.08 14.72
C ARG A 213 -7.40 12.11 15.00
N ALA A 214 -7.28 10.91 14.43
CA ALA A 214 -8.19 9.82 14.66
C ALA A 214 -7.42 8.53 15.01
N GLU A 215 -8.00 7.75 15.91
CA GLU A 215 -7.41 6.49 16.39
C GLU A 215 -8.27 5.29 16.01
N LEU A 216 -7.64 4.17 15.66
CA LEU A 216 -8.36 2.93 15.40
C LEU A 216 -8.88 2.31 16.71
N ALA A 217 -10.17 2.49 16.98
CA ALA A 217 -10.87 1.86 18.09
C ALA A 217 -11.32 0.43 17.76
N ASN A 218 -11.14 -0.48 18.71
CA ASN A 218 -11.77 -1.79 18.72
C ASN A 218 -13.16 -1.66 19.35
N LYS A 219 -14.25 -2.02 18.66
CA LYS A 219 -15.52 -2.27 19.35
C LYS A 219 -15.62 -3.73 19.79
N THR A 220 -16.10 -3.95 21.01
CA THR A 220 -16.57 -5.28 21.42
C THR A 220 -17.82 -5.68 20.62
N PRO A 221 -18.06 -6.98 20.37
CA PRO A 221 -19.12 -7.46 19.47
C PRO A 221 -20.55 -7.36 20.03
N ASP A 222 -20.83 -6.52 21.03
CA ASP A 222 -22.09 -6.59 21.80
C ASP A 222 -23.29 -5.90 21.15
N ARG A 223 -23.19 -5.50 19.88
CA ARG A 223 -24.35 -5.03 19.10
C ARG A 223 -24.41 -5.70 17.73
N VAL A 224 -24.75 -7.00 17.76
CA VAL A 224 -25.45 -7.63 16.65
C VAL A 224 -26.83 -6.97 16.56
N VAL A 225 -26.97 -5.95 15.73
CA VAL A 225 -28.29 -5.50 15.29
C VAL A 225 -28.79 -6.56 14.31
N ALA A 226 -29.84 -7.27 14.72
CA ALA A 226 -30.53 -8.23 13.90
C ALA A 226 -31.11 -7.55 12.65
N SER A 227 -30.53 -7.81 11.48
CA SER A 227 -31.25 -7.92 10.20
C SER A 227 -30.37 -8.49 9.08
N GLY A 228 -30.60 -9.76 8.74
CA GLY A 228 -30.63 -10.27 7.36
C GLY A 228 -29.44 -10.15 6.40
N SER A 229 -28.29 -9.59 6.77
CA SER A 229 -27.13 -9.44 5.88
C SER A 229 -26.08 -10.54 6.11
N ARG A 230 -25.55 -11.12 5.02
CA ARG A 230 -24.46 -12.11 5.03
C ARG A 230 -23.22 -11.49 5.68
N ALA A 231 -23.01 -11.77 6.96
CA ALA A 231 -21.92 -11.22 7.75
C ALA A 231 -20.57 -11.83 7.31
N SER A 232 -19.62 -10.95 6.96
CA SER A 232 -18.19 -11.25 6.94
C SER A 232 -17.71 -11.52 8.39
N PRO A 233 -16.87 -12.53 8.64
CA PRO A 233 -16.32 -12.82 9.97
C PRO A 233 -15.35 -11.73 10.47
N ILE A 234 -14.89 -10.82 9.61
CA ILE A 234 -14.35 -9.53 10.02
C ILE A 234 -15.36 -8.49 9.56
N ASN A 235 -16.21 -8.07 10.49
CA ASN A 235 -17.19 -7.04 10.24
C ASN A 235 -16.42 -5.79 9.78
N ARG A 236 -16.70 -5.27 8.57
CA ARG A 236 -16.18 -3.97 8.09
C ARG A 236 -16.47 -2.82 9.08
N SER A 237 -17.32 -3.08 10.09
CA SER A 237 -17.65 -2.23 11.24
C SER A 237 -16.79 -2.43 12.51
N ALA A 238 -15.75 -3.29 12.52
CA ALA A 238 -14.99 -3.59 13.74
C ALA A 238 -13.91 -2.55 14.09
N LEU A 239 -13.53 -1.72 13.11
CA LEU A 239 -12.55 -0.63 13.25
C LEU A 239 -13.32 0.69 13.15
N TYR A 240 -13.49 1.39 14.26
CA TYR A 240 -14.05 2.73 14.27
C TYR A 240 -12.92 3.73 14.45
N MET A 241 -12.90 4.79 13.66
CA MET A 241 -12.05 5.94 13.91
C MET A 241 -12.64 6.70 15.11
N TYR A 242 -11.96 6.67 16.25
CA TYR A 242 -12.28 7.53 17.37
C TYR A 242 -11.81 8.94 17.02
N ASP A 243 -12.77 9.86 16.95
CA ASP A 243 -12.48 11.29 16.88
C ASP A 243 -12.00 11.74 18.27
N GLU A 244 -10.85 12.41 18.31
CA GLU A 244 -10.27 12.90 19.56
C GLU A 244 -11.32 13.69 20.35
N SER A 245 -11.48 13.42 21.65
CA SER A 245 -12.59 13.95 22.45
C SER A 245 -12.61 15.48 22.57
N ASP A 246 -11.53 16.13 22.19
CA ASP A 246 -11.40 17.58 22.20
C ASP A 246 -11.70 18.14 20.80
N PRO A 247 -12.93 18.60 20.53
CA PRO A 247 -13.29 19.20 19.24
C PRO A 247 -12.55 20.51 18.93
N ALA A 248 -11.80 21.06 19.90
CA ALA A 248 -10.95 22.22 19.74
C ALA A 248 -9.49 21.87 19.44
N LYS A 249 -9.08 20.59 19.48
CA LYS A 249 -7.73 20.17 19.13
C LYS A 249 -7.62 19.90 17.63
N PHE A 250 -6.93 20.80 16.94
CA PHE A 250 -6.66 20.73 15.51
C PHE A 250 -5.18 20.94 15.26
N TYR A 251 -4.71 20.46 14.11
CA TYR A 251 -3.33 20.62 13.68
C TYR A 251 -3.29 21.44 12.38
N SER A 252 -2.37 22.40 12.32
CA SER A 252 -2.12 23.20 11.13
C SER A 252 -1.48 22.38 10.01
N GLN A 253 -1.43 22.95 8.82
CA GLN A 253 -0.77 22.34 7.67
C GLN A 253 0.72 22.14 7.94
N GLU A 254 1.36 23.13 8.53
CA GLU A 254 2.77 23.12 8.90
C GLU A 254 3.05 22.10 10.01
N GLU A 255 2.16 21.97 11.00
CA GLU A 255 2.31 20.98 12.08
C GLU A 255 2.28 19.56 11.55
N VAL A 256 1.34 19.23 10.66
CA VAL A 256 1.26 17.89 10.06
C VAL A 256 2.42 17.63 9.10
N PHE A 257 2.80 18.60 8.28
CA PHE A 257 4.00 18.49 7.44
C PHE A 257 5.25 18.22 8.29
N MET A 258 5.47 18.99 9.36
CA MET A 258 6.62 18.80 10.25
C MET A 258 6.53 17.48 11.03
N ALA A 259 5.34 16.99 11.35
CA ALA A 259 5.17 15.65 11.90
C ALA A 259 5.63 14.58 10.90
N ILE A 260 5.30 14.70 9.60
CA ILE A 260 5.82 13.80 8.55
C ILE A 260 7.35 13.85 8.52
N VAL A 261 7.94 15.04 8.48
CA VAL A 261 9.41 15.23 8.49
C VAL A 261 10.04 14.52 9.70
N TYR A 262 9.48 14.76 10.89
CA TYR A 262 9.99 14.18 12.14
C TYR A 262 9.87 12.65 12.16
N HIS A 263 8.69 12.12 11.81
CA HIS A 263 8.43 10.67 11.82
C HIS A 263 9.35 9.94 10.84
N LEU A 264 9.50 10.44 9.62
CA LEU A 264 10.42 9.85 8.65
C LEU A 264 11.87 9.91 9.14
N ALA A 265 12.28 11.02 9.77
CA ALA A 265 13.65 11.18 10.30
C ALA A 265 13.97 10.19 11.43
N ILE A 266 13.02 9.83 12.29
CA ILE A 266 13.20 8.81 13.33
C ILE A 266 12.93 7.38 12.85
N GLY A 267 12.64 7.21 11.56
CA GLY A 267 12.43 5.91 10.92
C GLY A 267 11.02 5.33 11.07
N ASN A 268 10.05 6.12 11.53
CA ASN A 268 8.65 5.73 11.51
C ASN A 268 8.12 5.68 10.07
N LEU A 269 7.05 4.93 9.86
CA LEU A 269 6.42 4.79 8.54
C LEU A 269 5.31 5.81 8.36
N VAL A 270 5.16 6.34 7.15
CA VAL A 270 4.12 7.30 6.79
C VAL A 270 3.46 6.87 5.48
N ALA A 271 2.13 6.81 5.49
CA ALA A 271 1.29 6.57 4.33
C ALA A 271 0.32 7.73 4.13
N ALA A 272 -0.21 7.88 2.91
CA ALA A 272 -1.23 8.86 2.58
C ALA A 272 -2.34 8.21 1.76
N ALA A 273 -3.55 8.77 1.79
CA ALA A 273 -4.64 8.28 0.95
C ALA A 273 -5.50 9.41 0.37
N THR A 274 -6.04 9.13 -0.81
CA THR A 274 -6.93 10.01 -1.56
C THR A 274 -8.38 9.60 -1.35
N VAL A 275 -9.32 10.53 -1.56
CA VAL A 275 -10.76 10.28 -1.35
C VAL A 275 -11.49 10.11 -2.67
N GLY A 276 -12.32 9.08 -2.76
CA GLY A 276 -13.12 8.77 -3.93
C GLY A 276 -14.08 7.61 -3.68
N THR A 277 -14.78 7.19 -4.73
CA THR A 277 -15.66 6.02 -4.73
C THR A 277 -14.95 4.75 -5.19
N ASP A 278 -13.97 4.90 -6.08
CA ASP A 278 -13.19 3.84 -6.71
C ASP A 278 -11.85 4.41 -7.22
N ASP A 279 -10.94 3.50 -7.54
CA ASP A 279 -9.58 3.74 -8.04
C ASP A 279 -9.49 3.71 -9.58
N ALA A 280 -10.63 3.73 -10.28
CA ALA A 280 -10.68 3.74 -11.74
C ALA A 280 -10.45 5.13 -12.35
N THR A 281 -10.37 6.16 -11.50
CA THR A 281 -10.22 7.57 -11.92
C THR A 281 -9.01 8.22 -11.26
N GLU A 282 -8.45 9.21 -11.94
CA GLU A 282 -7.34 10.02 -11.45
C GLU A 282 -7.59 11.51 -11.72
N VAL A 283 -6.92 12.36 -10.95
CA VAL A 283 -6.87 13.81 -11.16
C VAL A 283 -5.40 14.22 -11.09
N ASP A 284 -4.92 14.88 -12.15
CA ASP A 284 -3.54 15.37 -12.28
C ASP A 284 -2.45 14.30 -12.11
N GLY A 285 -2.77 13.04 -12.40
CA GLY A 285 -1.89 11.90 -12.25
C GLY A 285 -1.99 11.21 -10.89
N VAL A 286 -2.93 11.63 -10.04
CA VAL A 286 -3.17 11.05 -8.72
C VAL A 286 -4.49 10.25 -8.74
N VAL A 287 -4.37 8.93 -8.63
CA VAL A 287 -5.49 7.98 -8.51
C VAL A 287 -6.33 8.27 -7.26
N ARG A 288 -7.66 8.25 -7.43
CA ARG A 288 -8.65 8.48 -6.37
C ARG A 288 -8.92 7.21 -5.56
N ALA A 289 -9.48 7.36 -4.36
CA ALA A 289 -9.78 6.24 -3.44
C ALA A 289 -8.60 5.27 -3.24
N HIS A 290 -7.37 5.81 -3.22
CA HIS A 290 -6.15 5.02 -3.34
C HIS A 290 -5.15 5.38 -2.25
N ALA A 291 -4.41 4.37 -1.79
CA ALA A 291 -3.34 4.53 -0.82
C ALA A 291 -1.98 4.72 -1.51
N TYR A 292 -1.12 5.48 -0.85
CA TYR A 292 0.23 5.80 -1.30
C TYR A 292 1.20 5.75 -0.12
N THR A 293 2.48 5.54 -0.42
CA THR A 293 3.57 5.63 0.57
C THR A 293 4.16 7.02 0.57
N VAL A 294 4.37 7.63 1.73
CA VAL A 294 5.16 8.87 1.84
C VAL A 294 6.60 8.49 2.15
N ILE A 295 7.51 8.79 1.23
CA ILE A 295 8.91 8.34 1.28
C ILE A 295 9.79 9.40 1.96
N ALA A 296 9.56 10.67 1.64
CA ALA A 296 10.38 11.76 2.12
C ALA A 296 9.54 13.03 2.27
N ALA A 297 9.91 13.91 3.21
CA ALA A 297 9.40 15.26 3.30
C ALA A 297 10.51 16.19 3.78
N ARG A 298 10.67 17.36 3.16
CA ARG A 298 11.70 18.35 3.51
C ARG A 298 11.25 19.77 3.18
N PRO A 299 11.44 20.75 4.09
CA PRO A 299 11.41 22.14 3.71
C PRO A 299 12.67 22.49 2.89
N VAL A 300 12.51 23.19 1.78
CA VAL A 300 13.59 23.56 0.86
C VAL A 300 13.47 25.03 0.49
N SER A 301 14.57 25.78 0.51
CA SER A 301 14.58 27.15 0.01
C SER A 301 14.79 27.16 -1.51
N SER A 302 14.01 27.96 -2.21
CA SER A 302 14.12 28.16 -3.65
C SER A 302 14.22 29.65 -3.97
N GLU A 303 15.15 29.99 -4.86
CA GLU A 303 15.36 31.39 -5.23
C GLU A 303 14.14 31.94 -5.98
N GLY A 304 13.64 33.10 -5.55
CA GLY A 304 12.44 33.73 -6.12
C GLY A 304 11.10 33.07 -5.75
N ARG A 305 11.10 31.87 -5.15
CA ARG A 305 9.89 31.19 -4.66
C ARG A 305 9.77 31.15 -3.13
N GLY A 306 10.86 31.39 -2.40
CA GLY A 306 10.87 31.34 -0.94
C GLY A 306 11.02 29.91 -0.42
N GLN A 307 10.39 29.60 0.72
CA GLN A 307 10.42 28.26 1.30
C GLN A 307 9.32 27.39 0.68
N LEU A 308 9.71 26.24 0.16
CA LEU A 308 8.86 25.18 -0.37
C LEU A 308 8.80 24.04 0.63
N LEU A 309 7.62 23.49 0.88
CA LEU A 309 7.44 22.27 1.67
C LEU A 309 7.30 21.11 0.70
N MET A 310 8.34 20.30 0.53
CA MET A 310 8.38 19.25 -0.50
C MET A 310 8.06 17.88 0.10
N VAL A 311 7.26 17.08 -0.59
CA VAL A 311 6.92 15.69 -0.21
C VAL A 311 7.16 14.77 -1.40
N GLN A 312 7.77 13.61 -1.14
CA GLN A 312 7.91 12.52 -2.10
C GLN A 312 6.92 11.41 -1.75
N VAL A 313 6.14 11.01 -2.75
CA VAL A 313 5.07 10.01 -2.60
C VAL A 313 5.31 8.89 -3.60
N ARG A 314 4.90 7.66 -3.26
CA ARG A 314 4.92 6.50 -4.16
C ARG A 314 3.56 5.85 -4.33
N ASN A 315 3.18 5.64 -5.58
CA ASN A 315 2.03 4.85 -6.00
C ASN A 315 2.33 3.34 -5.95
N PRO A 316 1.53 2.51 -5.27
CA PRO A 316 1.70 1.04 -5.22
C PRO A 316 1.47 0.33 -6.57
N HIS A 317 0.87 0.99 -7.57
CA HIS A 317 0.88 0.47 -8.95
C HIS A 317 2.30 0.39 -9.54
N GLY A 318 3.30 1.00 -8.89
CA GLY A 318 4.72 0.81 -9.19
C GLY A 318 5.08 1.06 -10.65
N ALA A 319 5.93 0.20 -11.21
CA ALA A 319 6.45 0.35 -12.55
C ALA A 319 5.35 0.37 -13.62
N GLY A 320 5.27 1.46 -14.40
CA GLY A 320 4.23 1.68 -15.41
C GLY A 320 2.90 2.21 -14.86
N GLY A 321 2.85 2.52 -13.57
CA GLY A 321 1.72 3.20 -12.93
C GLY A 321 1.60 4.67 -13.31
N ILE A 322 0.46 5.26 -12.97
CA ILE A 322 0.19 6.69 -13.14
C ILE A 322 0.90 7.47 -12.03
N GLU A 323 1.58 8.55 -12.41
CA GLU A 323 2.29 9.45 -11.51
C GLU A 323 1.78 10.88 -11.68
N TRP A 324 2.02 11.69 -10.65
CA TRP A 324 1.77 13.12 -10.63
C TRP A 324 2.28 13.84 -11.88
N SER A 325 1.45 14.72 -12.43
CA SER A 325 1.74 15.43 -13.69
C SER A 325 1.91 16.95 -13.55
N GLY A 326 1.70 17.50 -12.34
CA GLY A 326 1.82 18.93 -12.08
C GLY A 326 3.23 19.40 -11.73
N ASP A 327 3.31 20.50 -10.98
CA ASP A 327 4.56 21.12 -10.54
C ASP A 327 5.42 20.11 -9.76
N TRP A 328 6.73 20.05 -10.09
CA TRP A 328 7.68 19.10 -9.49
C TRP A 328 7.46 17.60 -9.80
N SER A 329 6.54 17.25 -10.71
CA SER A 329 6.55 15.92 -11.33
C SER A 329 7.90 15.59 -11.98
N ASP A 330 8.17 14.31 -12.24
CA ASP A 330 9.39 13.84 -12.91
C ASP A 330 9.68 14.55 -14.24
N ARG A 331 8.63 15.02 -14.92
CA ARG A 331 8.72 15.73 -16.22
C ARG A 331 8.64 17.25 -16.08
N SER A 332 8.53 17.77 -14.86
CA SER A 332 8.35 19.20 -14.62
C SER A 332 9.57 19.99 -15.05
N THR A 333 9.34 21.07 -15.81
CA THR A 333 10.41 22.00 -16.18
C THR A 333 10.93 22.82 -14.99
N LEU A 334 10.25 22.76 -13.84
CA LEU A 334 10.69 23.46 -12.63
C LEU A 334 12.04 22.95 -12.13
N TRP A 335 12.36 21.67 -12.31
CA TRP A 335 13.68 21.14 -11.95
C TRP A 335 14.84 21.83 -12.68
N ASN A 336 14.62 22.22 -13.94
CA ASN A 336 15.63 22.96 -14.71
C ASN A 336 15.71 24.43 -14.31
N LYS A 337 14.60 25.01 -13.85
CA LYS A 337 14.51 26.41 -13.42
C LYS A 337 15.05 26.62 -12.00
N HIS A 338 14.96 25.58 -11.18
CA HIS A 338 15.32 25.59 -9.76
C HIS A 338 16.18 24.36 -9.42
N PRO A 339 17.38 24.23 -10.01
CA PRO A 339 18.26 23.08 -9.76
C PRO A 339 18.69 22.97 -8.29
N GLU A 340 18.70 24.08 -7.55
CA GLU A 340 18.99 24.11 -6.12
C GLU A 340 17.99 23.29 -5.30
N VAL A 341 16.74 23.18 -5.77
CA VAL A 341 15.71 22.39 -5.10
C VAL A 341 15.97 20.91 -5.28
N ALA A 342 16.33 20.47 -6.51
CA ALA A 342 16.70 19.07 -6.76
C ALA A 342 17.93 18.66 -5.94
N GLU A 343 18.94 19.53 -5.88
CA GLU A 343 20.15 19.32 -5.08
C GLU A 343 19.82 19.16 -3.58
N ALA A 344 19.02 20.07 -3.00
CA ALA A 344 18.62 20.01 -1.60
C ALA A 344 17.79 18.74 -1.25
N LEU A 345 17.03 18.23 -2.22
CA LEU A 345 16.29 16.98 -2.07
C LEU A 345 17.16 15.73 -2.28
N GLY A 346 18.36 15.88 -2.85
CA GLY A 346 19.18 14.75 -3.33
C GLY A 346 18.51 14.00 -4.47
N TYR A 347 17.66 14.68 -5.24
CA TYR A 347 16.88 14.11 -6.33
C TYR A 347 17.57 14.38 -7.68
N SER A 348 17.60 13.36 -8.53
CA SER A 348 18.08 13.46 -9.91
C SER A 348 16.89 13.21 -10.85
N PRO A 349 16.23 14.26 -11.35
CA PRO A 349 15.08 14.11 -12.24
C PRO A 349 15.44 13.28 -13.47
N PRO A 350 14.56 12.38 -13.93
CA PRO A 350 14.76 11.67 -15.18
C PRO A 350 14.99 12.66 -16.33
N ALA A 351 15.96 12.36 -17.20
CA ALA A 351 16.20 13.21 -18.36
C ALA A 351 14.89 13.35 -19.18
N SER A 352 14.47 14.59 -19.43
CA SER A 352 13.33 14.94 -20.28
C SER A 352 13.42 14.18 -21.61
N MET A 353 12.65 13.10 -21.75
CA MET A 353 12.61 12.33 -22.99
C MET A 353 11.65 13.00 -23.96
N THR A 354 12.22 13.72 -24.92
CA THR A 354 11.53 14.21 -26.13
C THR A 354 11.32 13.11 -27.19
N GLY A 355 11.43 11.82 -26.83
CA GLY A 355 11.32 10.66 -27.71
C GLY A 355 10.19 9.70 -27.35
N ARG A 356 9.66 8.95 -28.34
CA ARG A 356 8.51 8.01 -28.25
C ARG A 356 8.74 6.74 -27.41
N GLY A 357 9.45 6.84 -26.30
CA GLY A 357 9.63 5.76 -25.35
C GLY A 357 10.01 6.37 -24.01
N GLY A 358 9.02 6.89 -23.27
CA GLY A 358 9.27 7.49 -21.96
C GLY A 358 9.91 6.49 -21.01
N ALA A 359 10.77 6.97 -20.11
CA ALA A 359 11.22 6.17 -18.98
C ALA A 359 10.00 5.53 -18.31
N ALA A 360 10.11 4.25 -17.97
CA ALA A 360 9.11 3.60 -17.15
C ALA A 360 9.00 4.39 -15.84
N THR A 361 7.79 4.86 -15.53
CA THR A 361 7.45 5.44 -14.23
C THR A 361 7.81 4.41 -13.16
N ASP A 362 8.44 4.82 -12.05
CA ASP A 362 8.80 3.91 -10.95
C ASP A 362 7.76 3.96 -9.79
N GLY A 363 6.76 4.81 -9.97
CA GLY A 363 5.67 5.11 -9.06
C GLY A 363 6.00 6.25 -8.10
N CYS A 364 7.23 6.76 -8.05
CA CYS A 364 7.69 7.76 -7.08
C CYS A 364 7.78 9.14 -7.71
N PHE A 365 7.21 10.15 -7.05
CA PHE A 365 7.24 11.52 -7.55
C PHE A 365 7.30 12.52 -6.40
N TRP A 366 7.85 13.70 -6.68
CA TRP A 366 7.83 14.84 -5.76
C TRP A 366 6.67 15.77 -6.08
N MET A 367 6.18 16.46 -5.05
CA MET A 367 5.20 17.55 -5.16
C MET A 367 5.37 18.54 -4.01
N GLU A 368 4.82 19.74 -4.17
CA GLU A 368 4.73 20.71 -3.09
C GLU A 368 3.57 20.34 -2.15
N TRP A 369 3.70 20.63 -0.85
CA TRP A 369 2.68 20.33 0.16
C TRP A 369 1.33 20.97 -0.17
N ARG A 370 1.33 22.16 -0.78
CA ARG A 370 0.10 22.81 -1.21
C ARG A 370 -0.70 21.96 -2.21
N ASP A 371 -0.01 21.26 -3.11
CA ASP A 371 -0.65 20.39 -4.10
C ASP A 371 -1.01 19.06 -3.42
N PHE A 372 -0.14 18.56 -2.53
CA PHE A 372 -0.42 17.36 -1.73
C PHE A 372 -1.77 17.47 -1.00
N VAL A 373 -2.05 18.58 -0.31
CA VAL A 373 -3.29 18.74 0.44
C VAL A 373 -4.52 18.91 -0.45
N GLU A 374 -4.37 19.14 -1.76
CA GLU A 374 -5.47 19.15 -2.72
C GLU A 374 -5.94 17.73 -3.06
N HIS A 375 -5.03 16.74 -3.10
CA HIS A 375 -5.34 15.36 -3.47
C HIS A 375 -5.46 14.41 -2.28
N TYR A 376 -4.56 14.51 -1.30
CA TYR A 376 -4.46 13.60 -0.18
C TYR A 376 -5.19 14.15 1.03
N LYS A 377 -6.18 13.42 1.52
CA LYS A 377 -7.02 13.84 2.66
C LYS A 377 -6.82 13.01 3.91
N GLU A 378 -5.97 11.99 3.83
CA GLU A 378 -5.61 11.14 4.95
C GLU A 378 -4.09 10.97 4.99
N VAL A 379 -3.51 11.09 6.17
CA VAL A 379 -2.11 10.73 6.46
C VAL A 379 -2.09 9.76 7.62
N THR A 380 -1.45 8.61 7.45
CA THR A 380 -1.28 7.59 8.47
C THR A 380 0.17 7.52 8.91
N PHE A 381 0.40 7.54 10.22
CA PHE A 381 1.69 7.33 10.85
C PHE A 381 1.71 5.97 11.54
N CYS A 382 2.82 5.24 11.44
CA CYS A 382 3.08 4.03 12.23
C CYS A 382 4.42 4.17 12.95
N CYS A 383 4.38 4.05 14.28
CA CYS A 383 5.53 4.24 15.16
C CYS A 383 6.43 2.99 15.23
N ALA A 384 6.93 2.55 14.07
CA ALA A 384 7.54 1.24 13.83
C ALA A 384 9.05 1.16 14.01
#